data_AF-A0A7K5JHZ7-F1
#
_entry.id   AF-A0A7K5JHZ7-F1
#
_cell.length_a   1.000
_cell.length_b   1.000
_cell.length_c   1.000
_cell.angle_alpha   90.00
_cell.angle_beta   90.00
_cell.angle_gamma   90.00
#
_symmetry.space_group_name_H-M   'P 1'
#
loop_
_entity.id
_entity.type
_entity.pdbx_description
1 polymer ?
#
loop_
_entity_poly.entity_id
_entity_poly.type
_entity_poly.pdbx_seq_one_letter_code
_entity_poly.pdbx_strand_id
1 'polypeptide(L)'
;EMISGSVLISDAVFLELVNALNQYSDEEEEGHNDSEVKQEDGKEELPVTRKRKRIAVEGNKKCSKKRFPNDMIFTAISSMFPEYGFPEDMKERYRELTEVSDPNVLPPQCTPNIDGPCAKSVQREQSLHSFHTLFCRRCFKYDCFLHPFHATPNVYKRKNRETKIEPDPCGADCFLWLEGAKEFAALHNPRSKCSGRRRRRHHVVGASCSNTPAVTETREGDSDRDTGNEWASSSSEANSRCQTPTKQKLSPASSQLFAVETPQEPVEWTGAEESLFRVFHGTYFNNFCSIARLLGTKTCKQVFQFAVKESLITKLPTNELMNPSQKKKRKHRQVLWAAHCRKIQLKKDNSPTQVYNYQPCDHPEHPCDSSCPCIMTQNFCEKFCQCNPDCQNRFPGCRCKTQCNTKQCPCYLAVRECDPDLCLTCGASEHWDCKVVSCKNCSIQRGLKKHLLLAPSDVAGWGTFIKEAVQKNEFISEYCGELISQDEADRRGKVYDKYMSSFLFNLNN
;
A
#
# COMPACT_ATOMS: atom_id res chain seq x y z
N GLU A 1 -15.22 -3.15 54.66
CA GLU A 1 -15.58 -3.48 53.26
C GLU A 1 -14.45 -3.04 52.33
N MET A 2 -14.20 -3.75 51.22
CA MET A 2 -13.27 -3.27 50.18
C MET A 2 -14.06 -2.42 49.18
N ILE A 3 -13.60 -1.19 48.93
CA ILE A 3 -14.18 -0.32 47.91
C ILE A 3 -13.63 -0.76 46.55
N SER A 4 -14.27 -1.77 45.96
CA SER A 4 -14.06 -2.15 44.55
C SER A 4 -14.81 -1.20 43.61
N GLY A 5 -14.50 0.09 43.71
CA GLY A 5 -14.83 1.07 42.67
C GLY A 5 -13.60 1.27 41.79
N SER A 6 -13.72 1.00 40.49
CA SER A 6 -12.66 1.34 39.53
C SER A 6 -12.51 2.86 39.51
N VAL A 7 -11.39 3.36 40.06
CA VAL A 7 -11.07 4.79 40.08
C VAL A 7 -10.60 5.18 38.69
N LEU A 8 -11.54 5.59 37.85
CA LEU A 8 -11.26 6.13 36.53
C LEU A 8 -10.55 7.48 36.67
N ILE A 9 -9.24 7.49 36.45
CA ILE A 9 -8.45 8.71 36.29
C ILE A 9 -8.84 9.39 34.96
N SER A 10 -9.20 10.68 35.02
CA SER A 10 -9.38 11.50 33.81
C SER A 10 -8.03 11.98 33.27
N ASP A 11 -7.94 12.31 31.97
CA ASP A 11 -6.67 12.72 31.35
C ASP A 11 -6.02 13.93 32.05
N ALA A 12 -6.82 14.85 32.60
CA ALA A 12 -6.33 15.97 33.41
C ALA A 12 -5.67 15.50 34.72
N VAL A 13 -6.30 14.57 35.46
CA VAL A 13 -5.75 14.02 36.69
C VAL A 13 -4.54 13.11 36.42
N PHE A 14 -4.51 12.42 35.27
CA PHE A 14 -3.34 11.66 34.83
C PHE A 14 -2.14 12.57 34.56
N LEU A 15 -2.35 13.68 33.83
CA LEU A 15 -1.31 14.69 33.60
C LEU A 15 -0.81 15.30 34.92
N GLU A 16 -1.71 15.67 35.83
CA GLU A 16 -1.33 16.20 37.15
C GLU A 16 -0.53 15.19 37.97
N LEU A 17 -0.95 13.93 38.01
CA LEU A 17 -0.25 12.83 38.70
C LEU A 17 1.17 12.62 38.15
N VAL A 18 1.34 12.55 36.82
CA VAL A 18 2.67 12.38 36.21
C VAL A 18 3.55 13.59 36.45
N ASN A 19 3.02 14.83 36.35
CA ASN A 19 3.78 16.04 36.65
C ASN A 19 4.20 16.13 38.13
N ALA A 20 3.34 15.68 39.06
CA ALA A 20 3.65 15.64 40.49
C ALA A 20 4.73 14.59 40.81
N LEU A 21 4.57 13.36 40.31
CA LEU A 21 5.57 12.29 40.49
C LEU A 21 6.93 12.65 39.87
N ASN A 22 6.95 13.39 38.76
CA ASN A 22 8.20 13.89 38.19
C ASN A 22 8.86 14.95 39.09
N GLN A 23 8.09 15.86 39.71
CA GLN A 23 8.64 16.85 40.64
C GLN A 23 9.26 16.17 41.87
N TYR A 24 8.58 15.18 42.46
CA TYR A 24 9.16 14.39 43.55
C TYR A 24 10.44 13.65 43.14
N SER A 25 10.51 13.11 41.92
CA SER A 25 11.73 12.45 41.41
C SER A 25 12.89 13.44 41.18
N ASP A 26 12.60 14.68 40.76
CA ASP A 26 13.62 15.73 40.61
C ASP A 26 14.12 16.21 42.01
N GLU A 27 13.23 16.30 43.02
CA GLU A 27 13.59 16.66 44.41
C GLU A 27 14.46 15.59 45.09
N GLU A 28 14.24 14.30 44.83
CA GLU A 28 15.09 13.21 45.34
C GLU A 28 16.50 13.21 44.70
N GLU A 29 16.65 13.59 43.42
CA GLU A 29 17.98 13.76 42.78
C GLU A 29 18.77 14.94 43.37
N GLU A 30 18.11 16.07 43.68
CA GLU A 30 18.78 17.21 44.32
C GLU A 30 19.16 16.90 45.78
N GLY A 31 18.31 16.18 46.53
CA GLY A 31 18.57 15.78 47.91
C GLY A 31 19.75 14.81 48.10
N HIS A 32 20.17 14.09 47.06
CA HIS A 32 21.26 13.10 47.16
C HIS A 32 22.67 13.69 46.92
N ASN A 33 22.79 14.92 46.43
CA ASN A 33 24.10 15.56 46.17
C ASN A 33 24.72 16.29 47.38
N ASP A 34 23.97 16.47 48.48
CA ASP A 34 24.37 17.33 49.60
C ASP A 34 24.76 16.54 50.87
N SER A 35 25.34 15.33 50.71
CA SER A 35 25.63 14.41 51.84
C SER A 35 26.90 13.55 51.71
N GLU A 36 27.96 14.08 51.09
CA GLU A 36 29.33 13.55 51.30
C GLU A 36 30.33 14.64 51.73
N VAL A 37 30.38 14.92 53.03
CA VAL A 37 31.55 15.53 53.68
C VAL A 37 31.88 14.78 54.97
N LYS A 38 32.99 14.03 54.96
CA LYS A 38 33.63 13.51 56.18
C LYS A 38 35.06 14.05 56.30
N GLN A 39 35.23 14.92 57.29
CA GLN A 39 36.45 15.22 58.06
C GLN A 39 37.81 15.19 57.33
N GLU A 40 38.43 16.37 57.21
CA GLU A 40 39.88 16.50 57.36
C GLU A 40 40.23 16.96 58.78
N ASP A 41 41.43 16.60 59.24
CA ASP A 41 42.07 17.12 60.45
C ASP A 41 43.44 17.72 60.09
N GLY A 42 43.83 18.82 60.74
CA GLY A 42 45.23 19.29 60.74
C GLY A 42 45.57 20.63 60.05
N LYS A 43 45.41 21.71 60.83
CA LYS A 43 46.37 22.85 61.03
C LYS A 43 46.38 24.11 60.13
N GLU A 44 46.34 25.24 60.87
CA GLU A 44 47.17 26.47 60.77
C GLU A 44 47.10 27.32 59.45
N GLU A 45 46.99 28.66 59.46
CA GLU A 45 46.89 29.65 60.55
C GLU A 45 46.22 30.98 60.11
N LEU A 46 45.55 31.61 61.07
CA LEU A 46 45.32 33.07 61.28
C LEU A 46 44.50 33.97 60.30
N PRO A 47 43.86 35.07 60.81
CA PRO A 47 42.80 35.78 60.09
C PRO A 47 42.99 37.32 59.94
N VAL A 48 42.36 37.94 58.92
CA VAL A 48 42.15 39.40 58.87
C VAL A 48 40.70 39.80 58.55
N THR A 49 40.10 40.39 59.58
CA THR A 49 38.85 41.12 59.76
C THR A 49 38.22 41.95 58.60
N ARG A 50 36.92 41.67 58.36
CA ARG A 50 35.74 42.61 58.41
C ARG A 50 35.57 43.82 57.44
N LYS A 51 34.34 43.83 56.87
CA LYS A 51 33.40 44.96 56.54
C LYS A 51 33.32 45.56 55.11
N ARG A 52 32.39 44.98 54.32
CA ARG A 52 31.12 45.60 53.82
C ARG A 52 31.20 46.92 53.00
N LYS A 53 30.92 46.84 51.69
CA LYS A 53 30.25 47.90 50.90
C LYS A 53 29.28 47.31 49.85
N ARG A 54 28.26 48.08 49.46
CA ARG A 54 27.03 47.68 48.72
C ARG A 54 27.18 47.68 47.18
N ILE A 55 26.07 47.28 46.53
CA ILE A 55 25.63 47.42 45.12
C ILE A 55 25.90 46.13 44.32
N ALA A 56 24.94 45.49 43.64
CA ALA A 56 23.52 45.80 43.36
C ALA A 56 22.56 44.61 43.64
N VAL A 57 21.31 44.69 43.13
CA VAL A 57 20.35 43.58 42.89
C VAL A 57 19.94 43.68 41.43
N GLU A 58 19.92 42.57 40.70
CA GLU A 58 18.84 42.22 39.75
C GLU A 58 18.97 40.74 39.36
N GLY A 59 17.93 39.95 39.63
CA GLY A 59 17.90 38.53 39.33
C GLY A 59 17.24 38.27 37.98
N ASN A 60 17.64 37.20 37.31
CA ASN A 60 16.85 36.66 36.21
C ASN A 60 16.67 35.14 36.38
N LYS A 61 15.42 34.70 36.32
CA LYS A 61 15.02 33.30 36.55
C LYS A 61 15.52 32.43 35.40
N LYS A 62 16.32 31.40 35.67
CA LYS A 62 16.60 30.36 34.66
C LYS A 62 15.34 29.53 34.46
N CYS A 63 14.80 29.55 33.24
CA CYS A 63 13.74 28.66 32.81
C CYS A 63 14.30 27.22 32.73
N SER A 64 13.90 26.36 33.66
CA SER A 64 14.16 24.92 33.56
C SER A 64 13.33 24.34 32.41
N LYS A 65 14.00 23.69 31.45
CA LYS A 65 13.32 22.90 30.44
C LYS A 65 12.76 21.66 31.13
N LYS A 66 11.44 21.45 31.11
CA LYS A 66 10.82 20.22 31.64
C LYS A 66 11.50 19.00 31.02
N ARG A 67 12.09 18.14 31.86
CA ARG A 67 12.58 16.82 31.43
C ARG A 67 11.37 15.93 31.10
N PHE A 68 11.55 14.95 30.22
CA PHE A 68 10.54 13.92 30.00
C PHE A 68 10.51 12.97 31.21
N PRO A 69 9.33 12.53 31.70
CA PRO A 69 9.27 11.73 32.92
C PRO A 69 9.99 10.38 32.85
N ASN A 70 10.51 9.95 34.00
CA ASN A 70 11.22 8.68 34.15
C ASN A 70 10.28 7.48 33.89
N ASP A 71 10.74 6.47 33.16
CA ASP A 71 10.01 5.25 32.82
C ASP A 71 9.52 4.45 34.05
N MET A 72 10.18 4.62 35.20
CA MET A 72 9.73 4.06 36.48
C MET A 72 8.38 4.64 36.94
N ILE A 73 8.07 5.90 36.61
CA ILE A 73 6.80 6.56 36.95
C ILE A 73 5.64 5.86 36.23
N PHE A 74 5.76 5.63 34.91
CA PHE A 74 4.73 4.93 34.14
C PHE A 74 4.57 3.47 34.58
N THR A 75 5.66 2.82 34.99
CA THR A 75 5.63 1.47 35.58
C THR A 75 4.85 1.43 36.90
N ALA A 76 5.04 2.43 37.77
CA ALA A 76 4.33 2.56 39.03
C ALA A 76 2.84 2.94 38.85
N ILE A 77 2.50 3.75 37.84
CA ILE A 77 1.10 4.06 37.54
C ILE A 77 0.39 2.83 36.95
N SER A 78 1.03 2.08 36.05
CA SER A 78 0.46 0.85 35.45
C SER A 78 0.21 -0.26 36.48
N SER A 79 1.05 -0.40 37.51
CA SER A 79 0.80 -1.36 38.59
C SER A 79 -0.36 -0.96 39.51
N MET A 80 -0.60 0.34 39.70
CA MET A 80 -1.74 0.86 40.49
C MET A 80 -3.04 0.95 39.68
N PHE A 81 -2.96 1.10 38.36
CA PHE A 81 -4.10 1.20 37.43
C PHE A 81 -3.99 0.20 36.25
N PRO A 82 -4.09 -1.12 36.49
CA PRO A 82 -3.96 -2.13 35.43
C PRO A 82 -5.01 -2.02 34.31
N GLU A 83 -6.14 -1.38 34.58
CA GLU A 83 -7.21 -1.12 33.60
C GLU A 83 -6.82 -0.07 32.55
N TYR A 84 -5.76 0.71 32.76
CA TYR A 84 -5.34 1.81 31.88
C TYR A 84 -4.23 1.45 30.89
N GLY A 85 -3.81 0.18 30.84
CA GLY A 85 -2.83 -0.33 29.88
C GLY A 85 -1.44 -0.61 30.47
N PHE A 86 -0.52 -1.01 29.60
CA PHE A 86 0.87 -1.27 29.95
C PHE A 86 1.67 0.04 30.12
N PRO A 87 2.88 0.02 30.73
CA PRO A 87 3.67 1.23 30.95
C PRO A 87 3.97 2.03 29.68
N GLU A 88 4.18 1.35 28.54
CA GLU A 88 4.40 2.01 27.25
C GLU A 88 3.14 2.71 26.72
N ASP A 89 1.95 2.11 26.88
CA ASP A 89 0.67 2.73 26.48
C ASP A 89 0.43 4.03 27.26
N MET A 90 0.76 4.04 28.56
CA MET A 90 0.66 5.23 29.42
C MET A 90 1.68 6.32 29.03
N LYS A 91 2.89 5.92 28.64
CA LYS A 91 3.97 6.80 28.19
C LYS A 91 3.68 7.42 26.81
N GLU A 92 3.02 6.70 25.93
CA GLU A 92 2.47 7.22 24.66
C GLU A 92 1.33 8.20 24.93
N ARG A 93 0.33 7.82 25.75
CA ARG A 93 -0.78 8.71 26.15
C ARG A 93 -0.31 10.01 26.81
N TYR A 94 0.70 9.97 27.68
CA TYR A 94 1.28 11.17 28.29
C TYR A 94 1.95 12.08 27.24
N ARG A 95 2.63 11.49 26.25
CA ARG A 95 3.26 12.24 25.16
C ARG A 95 2.20 12.95 24.30
N GLU A 96 1.16 12.23 23.88
CA GLU A 96 0.04 12.81 23.13
C GLU A 96 -0.58 13.99 23.90
N LEU A 97 -0.94 13.78 25.17
CA LEU A 97 -1.57 14.80 26.01
C LEU A 97 -0.68 16.01 26.30
N THR A 98 0.65 15.87 26.28
CA THR A 98 1.58 16.99 26.49
C THR A 98 1.98 17.72 25.20
N GLU A 99 2.06 17.01 24.06
CA GLU A 99 2.35 17.61 22.75
C GLU A 99 1.14 18.38 22.16
N VAL A 100 -0.10 18.05 22.55
CA VAL A 100 -1.36 18.60 21.99
C VAL A 100 -1.78 19.99 22.55
N SER A 101 -0.88 20.72 23.21
CA SER A 101 -1.23 22.00 23.90
C SER A 101 -1.54 23.20 22.98
N ASP A 102 -1.30 23.15 21.67
CA ASP A 102 -1.72 24.19 20.71
C ASP A 102 -2.58 23.57 19.58
N PRO A 103 -3.90 23.86 19.53
CA PRO A 103 -4.80 23.32 18.51
C PRO A 103 -4.42 23.64 17.05
N ASN A 104 -3.51 24.60 16.81
CA ASN A 104 -3.08 25.03 15.48
C ASN A 104 -1.74 24.39 15.04
N VAL A 105 -1.03 23.73 15.94
CA VAL A 105 0.26 23.10 15.64
C VAL A 105 0.05 21.62 15.36
N LEU A 106 -0.03 21.28 14.08
CA LEU A 106 -0.01 19.88 13.64
C LEU A 106 1.30 19.19 14.13
N PRO A 107 1.23 17.92 14.59
CA PRO A 107 2.42 17.16 14.96
C PRO A 107 3.49 17.17 13.85
N PRO A 108 4.79 17.06 14.17
CA PRO A 108 5.87 17.22 13.19
C PRO A 108 5.87 16.17 12.05
N GLN A 109 5.11 15.08 12.21
CA GLN A 109 4.91 14.02 11.22
C GLN A 109 3.65 14.21 10.36
N CYS A 110 2.76 15.13 10.73
CA CYS A 110 1.55 15.46 9.99
C CYS A 110 1.84 16.49 8.88
N THR A 111 1.51 16.12 7.64
CA THR A 111 1.57 17.05 6.51
C THR A 111 0.38 18.02 6.58
N PRO A 112 0.58 19.36 6.54
CA PRO A 112 -0.53 20.31 6.54
C PRO A 112 -1.40 20.17 5.29
N ASN A 113 -2.67 20.56 5.38
CA ASN A 113 -3.61 20.47 4.27
C ASN A 113 -3.17 21.37 3.10
N ILE A 114 -3.19 20.82 1.89
CA ILE A 114 -2.65 21.48 0.70
C ILE A 114 -3.50 22.67 0.24
N ASP A 115 -4.81 22.62 0.51
CA ASP A 115 -5.77 23.70 0.27
C ASP A 115 -5.83 24.72 1.43
N GLY A 116 -4.97 24.57 2.45
CA GLY A 116 -4.95 25.40 3.65
C GLY A 116 -4.01 26.60 3.57
N PRO A 117 -4.23 27.64 4.40
CA PRO A 117 -3.34 28.81 4.46
C PRO A 117 -1.93 28.45 4.98
N CYS A 118 -1.78 27.32 5.66
CA CYS A 118 -0.52 26.83 6.21
C CYS A 118 0.17 25.77 5.32
N ALA A 119 -0.21 25.67 4.03
CA ALA A 119 0.35 24.69 3.10
C ALA A 119 1.88 24.85 2.93
N LYS A 120 2.63 23.80 3.30
CA LYS A 120 4.10 23.77 3.21
C LYS A 120 4.56 23.01 1.97
N SER A 121 5.75 23.36 1.49
CA SER A 121 6.45 22.64 0.43
C SER A 121 6.97 21.29 0.98
N VAL A 122 6.34 20.18 0.57
CA VAL A 122 6.65 18.81 1.04
C VAL A 122 6.88 17.83 -0.12
N GLN A 123 7.52 16.69 0.19
CA GLN A 123 7.79 15.66 -0.81
C GLN A 123 6.52 14.92 -1.25
N ARG A 124 6.56 14.27 -2.43
CA ARG A 124 5.42 13.48 -2.95
C ARG A 124 4.93 12.44 -1.95
N GLU A 125 5.85 11.67 -1.35
CA GLU A 125 5.44 10.58 -0.45
C GLU A 125 4.83 11.12 0.85
N GLN A 126 5.31 12.26 1.36
CA GLN A 126 4.70 12.96 2.50
C GLN A 126 3.28 13.45 2.17
N SER A 127 3.11 14.05 0.97
CA SER A 127 1.81 14.53 0.47
C SER A 127 0.78 13.41 0.31
N LEU A 128 1.23 12.21 -0.07
CA LEU A 128 0.38 11.05 -0.32
C LEU A 128 0.33 10.06 0.84
N HIS A 129 1.09 10.27 1.92
CA HIS A 129 1.30 9.28 2.99
C HIS A 129 -0.03 8.80 3.58
N SER A 130 -0.86 9.71 4.08
CA SER A 130 -2.16 9.38 4.67
C SER A 130 -3.07 8.64 3.68
N PHE A 131 -3.03 9.01 2.40
CA PHE A 131 -3.80 8.35 1.35
C PHE A 131 -3.29 6.94 1.04
N HIS A 132 -1.97 6.71 1.03
CA HIS A 132 -1.38 5.39 0.81
C HIS A 132 -1.57 4.47 2.02
N THR A 133 -1.35 4.96 3.24
CA THR A 133 -1.41 4.15 4.48
C THR A 133 -2.83 3.74 4.82
N LEU A 134 -3.80 4.65 4.73
CA LEU A 134 -5.18 4.39 5.18
C LEU A 134 -6.08 3.78 4.10
N PHE A 135 -5.75 3.89 2.81
CA PHE A 135 -6.62 3.36 1.75
C PHE A 135 -6.57 1.84 1.65
N CYS A 136 -7.73 1.20 1.63
CA CYS A 136 -7.82 -0.22 1.35
C CYS A 136 -8.14 -0.49 -0.12
N ARG A 137 -7.13 -0.95 -0.88
CA ARG A 137 -7.30 -1.37 -2.29
C ARG A 137 -8.30 -2.53 -2.48
N ARG A 138 -8.64 -3.30 -1.44
CA ARG A 138 -9.58 -4.45 -1.52
C ARG A 138 -11.04 -4.01 -1.59
N CYS A 139 -11.44 -2.97 -0.85
CA CYS A 139 -12.83 -2.49 -0.76
C CYS A 139 -13.02 -1.01 -1.11
N PHE A 140 -11.97 -0.30 -1.50
CA PHE A 140 -11.98 1.11 -1.94
C PHE A 140 -12.48 2.10 -0.88
N LYS A 141 -12.15 1.86 0.40
CA LYS A 141 -12.44 2.76 1.53
C LYS A 141 -11.14 3.10 2.27
N TYR A 142 -11.09 4.29 2.87
CA TYR A 142 -10.10 4.60 3.90
C TYR A 142 -10.51 3.93 5.21
N ASP A 143 -9.53 3.48 5.99
CA ASP A 143 -9.67 2.85 7.30
C ASP A 143 -10.83 1.83 7.39
N CYS A 144 -10.67 0.69 6.72
CA CYS A 144 -11.78 -0.21 6.49
C CYS A 144 -11.93 -1.29 7.58
N PHE A 145 -13.14 -1.41 8.12
CA PHE A 145 -13.53 -2.38 9.16
C PHE A 145 -13.33 -3.88 8.83
N LEU A 146 -12.86 -4.25 7.63
CA LEU A 146 -12.75 -5.64 7.16
C LEU A 146 -11.32 -6.13 6.90
N HIS A 147 -10.33 -5.22 6.82
CA HIS A 147 -8.96 -5.59 6.45
C HIS A 147 -7.97 -4.91 7.40
N PRO A 148 -7.45 -5.63 8.42
CA PRO A 148 -6.62 -5.03 9.47
C PRO A 148 -5.19 -4.71 9.02
N PHE A 149 -4.73 -5.29 7.91
CA PHE A 149 -3.38 -5.05 7.39
C PHE A 149 -3.37 -3.91 6.36
N HIS A 150 -2.52 -2.92 6.59
CA HIS A 150 -2.23 -1.86 5.62
C HIS A 150 -1.73 -2.43 4.29
N ALA A 151 -1.97 -1.69 3.20
CA ALA A 151 -1.54 -2.10 1.87
C ALA A 151 0.00 -2.10 1.76
N THR A 152 0.56 -3.10 1.07
CA THR A 152 2.02 -3.16 0.87
C THR A 152 2.50 -2.01 -0.03
N PRO A 153 3.71 -1.46 0.17
CA PRO A 153 4.16 -0.25 -0.56
C PRO A 153 4.19 -0.37 -2.08
N ASN A 154 4.24 -1.59 -2.65
CA ASN A 154 4.23 -1.78 -4.10
C ASN A 154 2.82 -1.70 -4.70
N VAL A 155 1.74 -1.79 -3.91
CA VAL A 155 0.33 -1.66 -4.38
C VAL A 155 0.09 -0.33 -5.09
N TYR A 156 0.72 0.75 -4.62
CA TYR A 156 0.56 2.11 -5.15
C TYR A 156 1.54 2.45 -6.27
N LYS A 157 2.54 1.60 -6.53
CA LYS A 157 3.51 1.78 -7.61
C LYS A 157 2.91 1.35 -8.94
N ARG A 158 2.31 2.30 -9.65
CA ARG A 158 1.65 2.09 -10.94
C ARG A 158 2.65 1.61 -12.01
N LYS A 159 2.38 0.45 -12.62
CA LYS A 159 3.24 -0.13 -13.69
C LYS A 159 3.09 0.60 -15.04
N ASN A 160 1.90 1.15 -15.32
CA ASN A 160 1.68 1.98 -16.50
C ASN A 160 2.19 3.39 -16.25
N ARG A 161 3.26 3.77 -16.96
CA ARG A 161 3.80 5.12 -16.95
C ARG A 161 3.10 5.96 -18.03
N GLU A 162 2.43 7.04 -17.66
CA GLU A 162 1.82 8.00 -18.59
C GLU A 162 2.88 8.99 -19.11
N THR A 163 3.95 8.46 -19.71
CA THR A 163 5.15 9.20 -20.11
C THR A 163 5.09 9.78 -21.51
N LYS A 164 3.99 9.57 -22.24
CA LYS A 164 3.83 10.11 -23.58
C LYS A 164 3.62 11.62 -23.48
N ILE A 165 4.62 12.36 -23.97
CA ILE A 165 4.55 13.78 -24.25
C ILE A 165 3.85 13.92 -25.60
N GLU A 166 2.74 14.65 -25.66
CA GLU A 166 2.11 14.94 -26.95
C GLU A 166 3.00 15.86 -27.81
N PRO A 167 3.12 15.60 -29.12
CA PRO A 167 4.00 16.37 -30.00
C PRO A 167 3.43 17.75 -30.34
N ASP A 168 2.11 17.93 -30.18
CA ASP A 168 1.40 19.16 -30.49
C ASP A 168 1.43 20.13 -29.28
N PRO A 169 1.69 21.43 -29.49
CA PRO A 169 1.79 22.39 -28.40
C PRO A 169 0.43 22.65 -27.74
N CYS A 170 0.40 22.65 -26.41
CA CYS A 170 -0.83 22.86 -25.63
C CYS A 170 -1.34 24.31 -25.60
N GLY A 171 -0.59 25.26 -26.16
CA GLY A 171 -0.91 26.69 -26.18
C GLY A 171 0.28 27.55 -26.58
N ALA A 172 0.14 28.88 -26.43
CA ALA A 172 1.23 29.84 -26.66
C ALA A 172 2.40 29.63 -25.68
N ASP A 173 2.12 29.45 -24.39
CA ASP A 173 3.12 29.20 -23.34
C ASP A 173 3.48 27.71 -23.18
N CYS A 174 3.50 26.96 -24.28
CA CYS A 174 3.92 25.56 -24.27
C CYS A 174 5.45 25.43 -24.16
N PHE A 175 5.94 24.50 -23.33
CA PHE A 175 7.38 24.23 -23.22
C PHE A 175 8.02 23.79 -24.55
N LEU A 176 7.23 23.21 -25.48
CA LEU A 176 7.69 22.79 -26.82
C LEU A 176 8.13 23.96 -27.73
N TRP A 177 7.88 25.21 -27.33
CA TRP A 177 8.40 26.40 -28.02
C TRP A 177 9.81 26.80 -27.56
N LEU A 178 10.32 26.20 -26.48
CA LEU A 178 11.70 26.41 -26.04
C LEU A 178 12.68 25.68 -26.97
N GLU A 179 13.85 26.26 -27.18
CA GLU A 179 14.93 25.66 -27.96
C GLU A 179 15.34 24.30 -27.34
N GLY A 180 15.55 23.27 -28.17
CA GLY A 180 15.82 21.90 -27.73
C GLY A 180 14.64 21.13 -27.12
N ALA A 181 13.51 21.76 -26.76
CA ALA A 181 12.41 21.06 -26.07
C ALA A 181 11.70 20.00 -26.93
N LYS A 182 11.65 20.19 -28.26
CA LYS A 182 11.14 19.18 -29.21
C LYS A 182 12.07 17.95 -29.30
N GLU A 183 13.38 18.15 -29.19
CA GLU A 183 14.36 17.07 -29.16
C GLU A 183 14.30 16.31 -27.84
N PHE A 184 14.19 17.04 -26.73
CA PHE A 184 13.92 16.47 -25.40
C PHE A 184 12.64 15.61 -25.40
N ALA A 185 11.54 16.11 -25.96
CA ALA A 185 10.30 15.36 -26.10
C ALA A 185 10.48 14.09 -26.97
N ALA A 186 11.25 14.17 -28.06
CA ALA A 186 11.55 13.03 -28.93
C ALA A 186 12.52 11.98 -28.30
N LEU A 187 13.38 12.39 -27.37
CA LEU A 187 14.27 11.52 -26.60
C LEU A 187 13.55 10.82 -25.46
N HIS A 188 12.68 11.53 -24.73
CA HIS A 188 11.95 10.99 -23.59
C HIS A 188 10.64 10.27 -23.96
N ASN A 189 10.09 10.49 -25.16
CA ASN A 189 8.98 9.67 -25.64
C ASN A 189 9.42 8.22 -25.94
N PRO A 190 8.72 7.20 -25.43
CA PRO A 190 9.02 5.81 -25.74
C PRO A 190 8.80 5.56 -27.24
N ARG A 191 9.89 5.28 -27.98
CA ARG A 191 9.85 5.07 -29.43
C ARG A 191 8.98 3.86 -29.80
N SER A 192 7.77 4.12 -30.30
CA SER A 192 6.92 3.10 -30.91
C SER A 192 7.55 2.57 -32.20
N LYS A 193 8.25 1.43 -32.13
CA LYS A 193 8.65 0.66 -33.34
C LYS A 193 7.43 -0.02 -33.99
N CYS A 194 6.45 0.76 -34.44
CA CYS A 194 5.31 0.28 -35.23
C CYS A 194 4.75 1.33 -36.21
N SER A 195 5.63 2.08 -36.88
CA SER A 195 5.23 3.04 -37.93
C SER A 195 6.28 3.08 -39.05
N GLY A 196 6.48 1.95 -39.74
CA GLY A 196 7.55 1.86 -40.74
C GLY A 196 7.66 0.57 -41.55
N ARG A 197 6.60 0.22 -42.32
CA ARG A 197 6.64 -0.49 -43.63
C ARG A 197 5.25 -1.01 -44.04
N ARG A 198 4.36 -0.10 -44.44
CA ARG A 198 3.33 -0.39 -45.46
C ARG A 198 3.57 0.53 -46.65
N ARG A 199 4.60 0.22 -47.43
CA ARG A 199 4.80 0.83 -48.75
C ARG A 199 3.64 0.31 -49.61
N ARG A 200 2.65 1.16 -49.92
CA ARG A 200 1.59 0.84 -50.89
C ARG A 200 2.26 0.47 -52.21
N ARG A 201 2.32 -0.82 -52.55
CA ARG A 201 2.37 -1.23 -53.96
C ARG A 201 0.94 -1.17 -54.46
N HIS A 202 0.62 -0.15 -55.25
CA HIS A 202 -0.50 -0.26 -56.17
C HIS A 202 -0.14 -1.37 -57.16
N HIS A 203 -1.02 -2.38 -57.29
CA HIS A 203 -1.03 -3.25 -58.45
C HIS A 203 -2.44 -3.25 -59.01
N VAL A 204 -2.52 -3.20 -60.34
CA VAL A 204 -3.74 -2.93 -61.10
C VAL A 204 -4.64 -4.16 -61.14
N VAL A 205 -5.95 -3.93 -61.29
CA VAL A 205 -7.01 -4.93 -61.43
C VAL A 205 -6.75 -5.84 -62.64
N GLY A 206 -6.94 -7.15 -62.46
CA GLY A 206 -6.85 -8.17 -63.51
C GLY A 206 -7.78 -9.34 -63.22
N ALA A 207 -8.63 -9.66 -64.18
CA ALA A 207 -9.85 -10.46 -64.08
C ALA A 207 -9.72 -11.96 -63.67
N SER A 208 -10.82 -12.45 -63.09
CA SER A 208 -11.48 -13.75 -63.35
C SER A 208 -10.98 -15.10 -62.76
N CYS A 209 -11.96 -15.72 -62.07
CA CYS A 209 -12.48 -17.10 -62.18
C CYS A 209 -11.72 -18.36 -61.70
N SER A 210 -12.37 -19.03 -60.73
CA SER A 210 -12.72 -20.49 -60.69
C SER A 210 -11.63 -21.58 -60.79
N ASN A 211 -11.34 -22.30 -59.70
CA ASN A 211 -11.92 -23.62 -59.37
C ASN A 211 -11.20 -24.36 -58.21
N THR A 212 -11.94 -25.29 -57.59
CA THR A 212 -11.57 -26.26 -56.53
C THR A 212 -11.09 -27.62 -57.14
N PRO A 213 -10.88 -28.72 -56.37
CA PRO A 213 -9.91 -28.96 -55.27
C PRO A 213 -9.15 -30.33 -55.39
N ALA A 214 -8.10 -30.57 -54.59
CA ALA A 214 -7.60 -31.91 -54.16
C ALA A 214 -6.58 -31.71 -53.00
N VAL A 215 -6.47 -32.44 -51.87
CA VAL A 215 -6.78 -33.82 -51.41
C VAL A 215 -5.53 -34.75 -51.38
N THR A 216 -5.12 -35.18 -50.17
CA THR A 216 -4.24 -36.34 -49.80
C THR A 216 -2.76 -36.32 -50.27
N GLU A 217 -1.75 -36.96 -49.63
CA GLU A 217 -1.65 -37.70 -48.36
C GLU A 217 -0.19 -37.81 -47.83
N THR A 218 -0.06 -38.31 -46.59
CA THR A 218 1.09 -38.91 -45.87
C THR A 218 2.42 -39.22 -46.60
N ARG A 219 3.58 -39.06 -45.91
CA ARG A 219 4.28 -40.15 -45.16
C ARG A 219 5.56 -39.68 -44.41
N GLU A 220 6.05 -40.55 -43.53
CA GLU A 220 7.15 -40.38 -42.57
C GLU A 220 8.47 -41.03 -43.07
N GLY A 221 9.58 -40.81 -42.34
CA GLY A 221 10.91 -41.41 -42.56
C GLY A 221 11.99 -40.35 -42.86
N ASP A 222 12.80 -39.88 -41.91
CA ASP A 222 13.81 -40.53 -41.05
C ASP A 222 15.20 -40.68 -41.71
N SER A 223 16.22 -40.02 -41.14
CA SER A 223 17.65 -40.40 -41.12
C SER A 223 18.53 -39.29 -40.50
N ASP A 224 19.38 -39.68 -39.55
CA ASP A 224 20.31 -38.81 -38.81
C ASP A 224 21.57 -38.38 -39.60
N ARG A 225 22.22 -37.29 -39.16
CA ARG A 225 23.56 -37.40 -38.50
C ARG A 225 24.13 -36.11 -37.88
N ASP A 226 24.81 -36.35 -36.77
CA ASP A 226 25.48 -35.47 -35.81
C ASP A 226 26.48 -34.42 -36.33
N THR A 227 26.60 -33.33 -35.56
CA THR A 227 27.83 -32.82 -34.89
C THR A 227 27.36 -31.70 -33.92
N GLY A 228 27.78 -31.51 -32.67
CA GLY A 228 28.82 -32.14 -31.82
C GLY A 228 29.42 -31.04 -30.89
N ASN A 229 29.67 -31.39 -29.62
CA ASN A 229 30.41 -30.62 -28.57
C ASN A 229 29.68 -29.56 -27.70
N GLU A 230 29.04 -30.07 -26.65
CA GLU A 230 29.43 -29.92 -25.23
C GLU A 230 29.87 -28.57 -24.61
N TRP A 231 28.95 -28.04 -23.81
CA TRP A 231 29.07 -27.65 -22.40
C TRP A 231 30.40 -27.85 -21.64
N ALA A 232 30.90 -26.79 -21.00
CA ALA A 232 31.69 -26.89 -19.76
C ALA A 232 31.48 -25.65 -18.86
N SER A 233 31.11 -25.87 -17.60
CA SER A 233 31.05 -24.84 -16.55
C SER A 233 32.29 -24.95 -15.66
N SER A 234 32.84 -23.83 -15.18
CA SER A 234 33.50 -23.80 -13.86
C SER A 234 33.60 -22.39 -13.28
N SER A 235 33.29 -22.29 -11.99
CA SER A 235 33.77 -21.27 -11.04
C SER A 235 35.23 -21.63 -10.62
N SER A 236 35.98 -20.99 -9.72
CA SER A 236 35.79 -19.92 -8.71
C SER A 236 37.20 -19.51 -8.16
N GLU A 237 37.28 -18.56 -7.22
CA GLU A 237 38.44 -18.23 -6.34
C GLU A 237 39.70 -17.57 -6.98
N ALA A 238 40.48 -16.67 -6.35
CA ALA A 238 40.28 -15.80 -5.17
C ALA A 238 41.39 -14.71 -5.05
N ASN A 239 41.18 -13.73 -4.14
CA ASN A 239 42.18 -13.11 -3.23
C ASN A 239 42.81 -11.69 -3.49
N SER A 240 42.42 -10.74 -2.62
CA SER A 240 43.18 -9.67 -1.91
C SER A 240 44.25 -8.76 -2.57
N ARG A 241 44.04 -7.43 -2.49
CA ARG A 241 44.70 -6.48 -1.51
C ARG A 241 44.33 -5.00 -1.75
N CYS A 242 44.40 -4.19 -0.69
CA CYS A 242 44.23 -2.73 -0.75
C CYS A 242 45.58 -1.99 -0.79
N GLN A 243 45.68 -0.86 -1.49
CA GLN A 243 46.27 0.40 -1.00
C GLN A 243 46.07 1.58 -2.00
N THR A 244 46.12 2.80 -1.46
CA THR A 244 45.84 4.14 -2.04
C THR A 244 47.08 4.81 -2.66
N PRO A 245 47.06 6.08 -3.16
CA PRO A 245 46.05 6.83 -3.93
C PRO A 245 46.67 7.47 -5.23
N THR A 246 45.95 8.41 -5.86
CA THR A 246 46.41 9.66 -6.55
C THR A 246 46.00 9.84 -8.03
N LYS A 247 45.72 11.11 -8.37
CA LYS A 247 45.47 11.74 -9.68
C LYS A 247 44.08 11.61 -10.31
N GLN A 248 43.32 12.68 -10.08
CA GLN A 248 42.20 13.17 -10.88
C GLN A 248 42.46 13.09 -12.38
N LYS A 249 41.43 12.71 -13.15
CA LYS A 249 41.29 13.10 -14.56
C LYS A 249 39.87 13.63 -14.74
N LEU A 250 39.72 14.95 -14.81
CA LEU A 250 38.43 15.57 -15.09
C LEU A 250 37.97 15.16 -16.50
N SER A 251 36.76 14.62 -16.57
CA SER A 251 36.00 14.49 -17.81
C SER A 251 35.01 15.66 -17.89
N PRO A 252 34.86 16.33 -19.03
CA PRO A 252 34.18 17.64 -19.09
C PRO A 252 32.68 17.55 -18.80
N ALA A 253 32.17 18.60 -18.17
CA ALA A 253 30.77 18.71 -17.77
C ALA A 253 29.82 18.69 -18.97
N SER A 254 28.81 17.83 -18.92
CA SER A 254 27.65 17.83 -19.84
C SER A 254 26.50 18.69 -19.29
N SER A 255 26.86 19.86 -18.73
CA SER A 255 25.95 20.78 -18.02
C SER A 255 25.74 22.11 -18.74
N GLN A 256 26.10 22.21 -20.02
CA GLN A 256 25.97 23.43 -20.84
C GLN A 256 25.16 23.18 -22.11
N LEU A 257 23.86 22.92 -21.94
CA LEU A 257 22.83 23.24 -22.92
C LEU A 257 21.62 23.76 -22.14
N PHE A 258 21.32 25.04 -22.33
CA PHE A 258 20.13 25.85 -21.95
C PHE A 258 20.60 27.24 -21.49
N ALA A 259 20.99 28.09 -22.44
CA ALA A 259 21.17 29.51 -22.18
C ALA A 259 19.77 30.15 -22.01
N VAL A 260 19.46 30.61 -20.80
CA VAL A 260 18.18 31.28 -20.49
C VAL A 260 18.35 32.78 -20.70
N GLU A 261 18.10 33.26 -21.93
CA GLU A 261 17.89 34.69 -22.19
C GLU A 261 16.39 35.02 -22.20
N THR A 262 15.84 35.31 -21.03
CA THR A 262 14.86 36.41 -20.83
C THR A 262 14.56 36.57 -19.34
N PRO A 263 14.72 37.77 -18.75
CA PRO A 263 14.26 38.04 -17.41
C PRO A 263 12.74 38.24 -17.41
N GLN A 264 12.00 37.13 -17.31
CA GLN A 264 10.65 37.20 -16.77
C GLN A 264 10.74 37.26 -15.24
N GLU A 265 9.85 38.01 -14.60
CA GLU A 265 9.81 38.16 -13.14
C GLU A 265 9.87 36.79 -12.43
N PRO A 266 10.52 36.69 -11.26
CA PRO A 266 10.62 35.43 -10.53
C PRO A 266 9.22 34.95 -10.15
N VAL A 267 8.70 33.99 -10.92
CA VAL A 267 7.39 33.39 -10.70
C VAL A 267 7.40 32.74 -9.32
N GLU A 268 6.63 33.31 -8.39
CA GLU A 268 6.49 32.75 -7.05
C GLU A 268 5.74 31.41 -7.12
N TRP A 269 6.21 30.44 -6.34
CA TRP A 269 5.56 29.14 -6.16
C TRP A 269 5.14 29.01 -4.70
N THR A 270 3.87 28.69 -4.48
CA THR A 270 3.35 28.40 -3.14
C THR A 270 3.73 26.98 -2.71
N GLY A 271 3.80 26.73 -1.40
CA GLY A 271 4.09 25.39 -0.87
C GLY A 271 3.09 24.33 -1.35
N ALA A 272 1.85 24.72 -1.63
CA ALA A 272 0.84 23.89 -2.27
C ALA A 272 1.20 23.53 -3.72
N GLU A 273 1.56 24.51 -4.55
CA GLU A 273 1.94 24.29 -5.96
C GLU A 273 3.20 23.44 -6.11
N GLU A 274 4.23 23.65 -5.27
CA GLU A 274 5.46 22.83 -5.29
C GLU A 274 5.16 21.37 -4.91
N SER A 275 4.30 21.16 -3.91
CA SER A 275 3.89 19.83 -3.47
C SER A 275 3.01 19.13 -4.52
N LEU A 276 2.02 19.84 -5.10
CA LEU A 276 1.20 19.35 -6.21
C LEU A 276 2.05 19.02 -7.43
N PHE A 277 3.04 19.84 -7.77
CA PHE A 277 3.96 19.57 -8.87
C PHE A 277 4.72 18.25 -8.63
N ARG A 278 5.33 18.06 -7.45
CA ARG A 278 6.06 16.82 -7.12
C ARG A 278 5.14 15.60 -7.11
N VAL A 279 3.89 15.75 -6.67
CA VAL A 279 2.85 14.72 -6.79
C VAL A 279 2.55 14.41 -8.26
N PHE A 280 2.14 15.40 -9.07
CA PHE A 280 1.77 15.16 -10.47
C PHE A 280 2.94 14.65 -11.31
N HIS A 281 4.15 15.17 -11.12
CA HIS A 281 5.35 14.70 -11.80
C HIS A 281 5.64 13.22 -11.51
N GLY A 282 5.40 12.72 -10.29
CA GLY A 282 5.52 11.29 -10.00
C GLY A 282 4.48 10.38 -10.69
N THR A 283 3.43 10.94 -11.29
CA THR A 283 2.35 10.20 -12.00
C THR A 283 2.44 10.38 -13.52
N TYR A 284 2.62 11.62 -13.97
CA TYR A 284 2.66 12.05 -15.38
C TYR A 284 4.08 12.18 -15.94
N PHE A 285 5.11 12.02 -15.10
CA PHE A 285 6.53 12.13 -15.46
C PHE A 285 6.79 13.42 -16.26
N ASN A 286 7.40 13.30 -17.44
CA ASN A 286 7.81 14.44 -18.25
C ASN A 286 6.64 15.06 -19.08
N ASN A 287 5.38 14.67 -18.86
CA ASN A 287 4.22 15.28 -19.54
C ASN A 287 3.80 16.60 -18.86
N PHE A 288 4.65 17.63 -19.05
CA PHE A 288 4.45 18.96 -18.47
C PHE A 288 3.18 19.67 -18.96
N CYS A 289 2.67 19.32 -20.15
CA CYS A 289 1.41 19.84 -20.67
C CYS A 289 0.22 19.41 -19.78
N SER A 290 0.16 18.13 -19.40
CA SER A 290 -0.87 17.61 -18.50
C SER A 290 -0.71 18.13 -17.07
N ILE A 291 0.53 18.24 -16.57
CA ILE A 291 0.81 18.79 -15.23
C ILE A 291 0.35 20.25 -15.13
N ALA A 292 0.67 21.10 -16.11
CA ALA A 292 0.20 22.49 -16.14
C ALA A 292 -1.32 22.60 -16.20
N ARG A 293 -1.98 21.76 -17.01
CA ARG A 293 -3.45 21.70 -17.10
C ARG A 293 -4.11 21.30 -15.77
N LEU A 294 -3.45 20.46 -14.96
CA LEU A 294 -3.96 20.03 -13.65
C LEU A 294 -3.66 21.03 -12.53
N LEU A 295 -2.52 21.73 -12.58
CA LEU A 295 -2.21 22.83 -11.65
C LEU A 295 -3.13 24.03 -11.87
N GLY A 296 -3.42 24.38 -13.12
CA GLY A 296 -4.30 25.51 -13.50
C GLY A 296 -3.71 26.90 -13.26
N THR A 297 -2.87 27.07 -12.24
CA THR A 297 -2.23 28.34 -11.85
C THR A 297 -0.93 28.66 -12.59
N LYS A 298 -0.27 27.65 -13.17
CA LYS A 298 1.04 27.78 -13.85
C LYS A 298 0.98 27.33 -15.30
N THR A 299 1.69 28.04 -16.18
CA THR A 299 1.80 27.68 -17.60
C THR A 299 2.74 26.49 -17.83
N CYS A 300 2.64 25.86 -19.00
CA CYS A 300 3.47 24.71 -19.33
C CYS A 300 4.98 25.04 -19.40
N LYS A 301 5.34 26.23 -19.90
CA LYS A 301 6.71 26.78 -19.85
C LYS A 301 7.21 26.89 -18.39
N GLN A 302 6.41 27.44 -17.48
CA GLN A 302 6.78 27.59 -16.05
C GLN A 302 6.96 26.23 -15.36
N VAL A 303 6.07 25.27 -15.63
CA VAL A 303 6.16 23.90 -15.10
C VAL A 303 7.44 23.19 -15.58
N PHE A 304 7.84 23.37 -16.84
CA PHE A 304 9.10 22.83 -17.35
C PHE A 304 10.32 23.50 -16.67
N GLN A 305 10.31 24.83 -16.52
CA GLN A 305 11.39 25.56 -15.83
C GLN A 305 11.55 25.11 -14.37
N PHE A 306 10.44 24.85 -13.67
CA PHE A 306 10.47 24.32 -12.30
C PHE A 306 11.02 22.87 -12.25
N ALA A 307 10.63 22.02 -13.20
CA ALA A 307 11.18 20.67 -13.34
C ALA A 307 12.72 20.65 -13.57
N VAL A 308 13.23 21.61 -14.34
CA VAL A 308 14.68 21.83 -14.54
C VAL A 308 15.33 22.30 -13.24
N LYS A 309 14.73 23.27 -12.54
CA LYS A 309 15.23 23.83 -11.26
C LYS A 309 15.36 22.76 -10.17
N GLU A 310 14.37 21.90 -9.99
CA GLU A 310 14.44 20.79 -9.01
C GLU A 310 15.27 19.58 -9.51
N SER A 311 15.87 19.64 -10.70
CA SER A 311 16.59 18.51 -11.35
C SER A 311 15.76 17.23 -11.50
N LEU A 312 14.42 17.35 -11.53
CA LEU A 312 13.50 16.20 -11.49
C LEU A 312 13.26 15.53 -12.84
N ILE A 313 13.92 15.96 -13.92
CA ILE A 313 13.85 15.35 -15.25
C ILE A 313 14.11 13.84 -15.16
N THR A 314 13.03 13.06 -15.30
CA THR A 314 13.13 11.61 -15.16
C THR A 314 13.75 11.02 -16.43
N LYS A 315 14.97 10.48 -16.30
CA LYS A 315 15.55 9.58 -17.30
C LYS A 315 14.72 8.30 -17.31
N LEU A 316 13.97 8.08 -18.38
CA LEU A 316 13.07 6.94 -18.47
C LEU A 316 13.86 5.66 -18.80
N PRO A 317 13.65 4.55 -18.06
CA PRO A 317 14.23 3.27 -18.41
C PRO A 317 13.76 2.82 -19.80
N THR A 318 14.70 2.39 -20.64
CA THR A 318 14.45 2.04 -22.05
C THR A 318 13.87 0.64 -22.27
N ASN A 319 13.61 -0.12 -21.19
CA ASN A 319 13.08 -1.50 -21.21
C ASN A 319 11.78 -1.60 -20.39
N GLU A 320 11.07 -2.73 -20.52
CA GLU A 320 9.69 -3.00 -20.05
C GLU A 320 8.55 -2.45 -20.94
N LEU A 321 8.68 -2.55 -22.26
CA LEU A 321 7.51 -2.51 -23.16
C LEU A 321 6.78 -3.86 -23.15
N MET A 322 5.58 -3.92 -22.57
CA MET A 322 4.73 -5.12 -22.60
C MET A 322 4.41 -5.55 -24.04
N ASN A 323 4.62 -6.84 -24.32
CA ASN A 323 4.51 -7.40 -25.66
C ASN A 323 3.02 -7.67 -26.04
N PRO A 324 2.47 -7.13 -27.16
CA PRO A 324 1.03 -7.21 -27.47
C PRO A 324 0.44 -8.62 -27.76
N SER A 325 1.23 -9.69 -27.65
CA SER A 325 0.88 -11.05 -28.07
C SER A 325 -0.02 -11.83 -27.09
N GLN A 326 -0.29 -11.31 -25.89
CA GLN A 326 -0.99 -12.03 -24.81
C GLN A 326 -2.47 -12.40 -25.11
N LYS A 327 -3.13 -11.81 -26.12
CA LYS A 327 -4.56 -12.10 -26.39
C LYS A 327 -4.83 -13.52 -26.94
N LYS A 328 -3.84 -14.24 -27.50
CA LYS A 328 -4.08 -15.59 -28.11
C LYS A 328 -3.75 -16.79 -27.21
N LYS A 329 -2.84 -16.70 -26.22
CA LYS A 329 -2.45 -17.85 -25.35
C LYS A 329 -3.48 -18.18 -24.24
N ARG A 330 -4.50 -17.34 -24.04
CA ARG A 330 -5.43 -17.40 -22.88
C ARG A 330 -6.55 -18.46 -22.99
N LYS A 331 -6.65 -19.23 -24.08
CA LYS A 331 -7.60 -20.36 -24.26
C LYS A 331 -7.03 -21.70 -23.77
N HIS A 332 -5.81 -22.06 -24.19
CA HIS A 332 -5.19 -23.36 -23.84
C HIS A 332 -4.99 -23.53 -22.32
N ARG A 333 -4.64 -22.44 -21.63
CA ARG A 333 -4.41 -22.41 -20.17
C ARG A 333 -5.63 -22.85 -19.35
N GLN A 334 -6.86 -22.71 -19.85
CA GLN A 334 -8.08 -22.92 -19.06
C GLN A 334 -8.52 -24.39 -18.97
N VAL A 335 -8.25 -25.22 -19.99
CA VAL A 335 -8.51 -26.67 -19.94
C VAL A 335 -7.55 -27.35 -18.96
N LEU A 336 -6.27 -26.97 -19.03
CA LEU A 336 -5.25 -27.35 -18.04
C LEU A 336 -5.60 -26.83 -16.64
N TRP A 337 -6.19 -25.63 -16.51
CA TRP A 337 -6.61 -25.10 -15.22
C TRP A 337 -7.79 -25.85 -14.60
N ALA A 338 -8.77 -26.29 -15.39
CA ALA A 338 -9.86 -27.13 -14.86
C ALA A 338 -9.34 -28.48 -14.34
N ALA A 339 -8.28 -29.04 -14.94
CA ALA A 339 -7.56 -30.18 -14.39
C ALA A 339 -6.75 -29.83 -13.12
N HIS A 340 -6.11 -28.67 -13.09
CA HIS A 340 -5.34 -28.18 -11.94
C HIS A 340 -6.21 -27.88 -10.70
N CYS A 341 -7.33 -27.17 -10.85
CA CYS A 341 -8.32 -26.98 -9.79
C CYS A 341 -8.84 -28.32 -9.26
N ARG A 342 -9.17 -29.28 -10.15
CA ARG A 342 -9.55 -30.63 -9.71
C ARG A 342 -8.41 -31.33 -8.95
N LYS A 343 -7.15 -31.20 -9.37
CA LYS A 343 -5.99 -31.77 -8.68
C LYS A 343 -5.71 -31.12 -7.33
N ILE A 344 -6.02 -29.83 -7.15
CA ILE A 344 -5.94 -29.13 -5.85
C ILE A 344 -7.11 -29.57 -4.95
N GLN A 345 -8.35 -29.61 -5.47
CA GLN A 345 -9.51 -30.09 -4.72
C GLN A 345 -9.31 -31.54 -4.22
N LEU A 346 -8.87 -32.44 -5.11
CA LEU A 346 -8.60 -33.86 -4.78
C LEU A 346 -7.42 -34.05 -3.82
N LYS A 347 -6.47 -33.10 -3.73
CA LYS A 347 -5.45 -33.10 -2.67
C LYS A 347 -6.01 -32.61 -1.34
N LYS A 348 -6.94 -31.65 -1.38
CA LYS A 348 -7.58 -31.05 -0.21
C LYS A 348 -8.50 -32.04 0.53
N ASP A 349 -9.07 -33.01 -0.17
CA ASP A 349 -9.94 -34.05 0.41
C ASP A 349 -9.21 -35.06 1.33
N ASN A 350 -7.87 -35.10 1.34
CA ASN A 350 -7.07 -36.10 2.09
C ASN A 350 -6.42 -35.58 3.40
N SER A 351 -6.69 -34.35 3.82
CA SER A 351 -6.16 -33.76 5.06
C SER A 351 -7.25 -32.98 5.80
N PRO A 352 -7.23 -32.89 7.16
CA PRO A 352 -8.13 -31.99 7.88
C PRO A 352 -7.96 -30.58 7.31
N THR A 353 -9.06 -30.02 6.80
CA THR A 353 -9.02 -28.90 5.84
C THR A 353 -8.76 -27.57 6.53
N GLN A 354 -7.51 -27.36 6.92
CA GLN A 354 -7.01 -26.07 7.35
C GLN A 354 -7.11 -25.05 6.21
N VAL A 355 -8.14 -24.20 6.26
CA VAL A 355 -8.32 -23.06 5.37
C VAL A 355 -7.81 -21.82 6.10
N TYR A 356 -6.81 -21.16 5.53
CA TYR A 356 -6.23 -19.94 6.09
C TYR A 356 -6.78 -18.70 5.36
N ASN A 357 -6.93 -17.59 6.09
CA ASN A 357 -7.39 -16.32 5.53
C ASN A 357 -6.47 -15.82 4.39
N TYR A 358 -7.05 -15.20 3.36
CA TYR A 358 -6.30 -14.69 2.22
C TYR A 358 -5.63 -13.33 2.52
N GLN A 359 -4.32 -13.30 2.33
CA GLN A 359 -3.50 -12.08 2.30
C GLN A 359 -2.80 -11.93 0.94
N PRO A 360 -2.74 -10.72 0.35
CA PRO A 360 -2.01 -10.49 -0.89
C PRO A 360 -0.49 -10.65 -0.73
N CYS A 361 0.13 -11.49 -1.55
CA CYS A 361 1.59 -11.60 -1.56
C CYS A 361 2.27 -10.43 -2.28
N ASP A 362 3.42 -9.99 -1.75
CA ASP A 362 4.30 -9.00 -2.35
C ASP A 362 5.77 -9.44 -2.16
N HIS A 363 6.40 -9.82 -3.26
CA HIS A 363 7.79 -10.32 -3.30
C HIS A 363 8.37 -9.97 -4.68
N PRO A 364 8.88 -8.72 -4.87
CA PRO A 364 9.09 -8.15 -6.20
C PRO A 364 10.13 -8.88 -7.06
N GLU A 365 11.11 -9.54 -6.44
CA GLU A 365 12.24 -10.17 -7.14
C GLU A 365 12.08 -11.69 -7.34
N HIS A 366 11.02 -12.30 -6.78
CA HIS A 366 10.82 -13.76 -6.78
C HIS A 366 9.47 -14.17 -7.41
N PRO A 367 9.39 -15.34 -8.07
CA PRO A 367 8.11 -15.89 -8.52
C PRO A 367 7.26 -16.36 -7.34
N CYS A 368 5.98 -16.71 -7.58
CA CYS A 368 5.21 -17.44 -6.57
C CYS A 368 5.61 -18.92 -6.62
N ASP A 369 6.52 -19.33 -5.75
CA ASP A 369 6.96 -20.71 -5.52
C ASP A 369 6.59 -21.18 -4.08
N SER A 370 7.25 -22.21 -3.56
CA SER A 370 7.01 -22.74 -2.21
C SER A 370 7.25 -21.74 -1.07
N SER A 371 7.99 -20.65 -1.29
CA SER A 371 8.19 -19.56 -0.32
C SER A 371 7.07 -18.52 -0.33
N CYS A 372 6.17 -18.55 -1.33
CA CYS A 372 5.10 -17.58 -1.47
C CYS A 372 4.02 -17.78 -0.41
N PRO A 373 3.64 -16.75 0.39
CA PRO A 373 2.62 -16.89 1.43
C PRO A 373 1.28 -17.45 0.93
N CYS A 374 0.86 -17.09 -0.30
CA CYS A 374 -0.34 -17.67 -0.90
C CYS A 374 -0.20 -19.19 -1.14
N ILE A 375 0.96 -19.66 -1.60
CA ILE A 375 1.18 -21.10 -1.87
C ILE A 375 1.34 -21.88 -0.57
N MET A 376 2.05 -21.33 0.42
CA MET A 376 2.18 -21.91 1.76
C MET A 376 0.82 -22.10 2.43
N THR A 377 -0.07 -21.10 2.33
CA THR A 377 -1.45 -21.15 2.84
C THR A 377 -2.44 -21.91 1.94
N GLN A 378 -1.97 -22.53 0.85
CA GLN A 378 -2.77 -23.23 -0.17
C GLN A 378 -3.86 -22.36 -0.83
N ASN A 379 -3.67 -21.04 -0.81
CA ASN A 379 -4.55 -20.05 -1.41
C ASN A 379 -4.10 -19.67 -2.84
N PHE A 380 -5.06 -19.33 -3.69
CA PHE A 380 -4.77 -18.74 -5.01
C PHE A 380 -4.29 -17.29 -4.87
N CYS A 381 -3.44 -16.85 -5.81
CA CYS A 381 -3.08 -15.44 -5.91
C CYS A 381 -4.21 -14.65 -6.56
N GLU A 382 -4.79 -13.68 -5.85
CA GLU A 382 -5.84 -12.81 -6.38
C GLU A 382 -5.29 -11.58 -7.12
N LYS A 383 -6.18 -10.84 -7.77
CA LYS A 383 -5.92 -9.52 -8.39
C LYS A 383 -5.24 -8.49 -7.48
N PHE A 384 -5.26 -8.70 -6.16
CA PHE A 384 -4.62 -7.83 -5.17
C PHE A 384 -3.12 -8.16 -4.93
N CYS A 385 -2.66 -9.38 -5.23
CA CYS A 385 -1.24 -9.75 -5.10
C CYS A 385 -0.36 -8.94 -6.06
N GLN A 386 0.86 -8.59 -5.66
CA GLN A 386 1.80 -7.78 -6.47
C GLN A 386 2.71 -8.59 -7.40
N CYS A 387 2.68 -9.92 -7.27
CA CYS A 387 3.40 -10.87 -8.14
C CYS A 387 3.04 -10.71 -9.63
N ASN A 388 3.84 -11.32 -10.52
CA ASN A 388 3.68 -11.20 -11.98
C ASN A 388 2.22 -11.45 -12.46
N PRO A 389 1.64 -10.63 -13.36
CA PRO A 389 0.30 -10.85 -13.92
C PRO A 389 0.08 -12.23 -14.55
N ASP A 390 1.14 -12.84 -15.11
CA ASP A 390 1.08 -14.17 -15.72
C ASP A 390 1.34 -15.32 -14.71
N CYS A 391 1.52 -15.03 -13.41
CA CYS A 391 1.78 -15.99 -12.33
C CYS A 391 0.88 -17.24 -12.40
N GLN A 392 1.47 -18.43 -12.18
CA GLN A 392 0.77 -19.70 -12.30
C GLN A 392 -0.27 -19.94 -11.21
N ASN A 393 -0.05 -19.44 -9.99
CA ASN A 393 -1.00 -19.57 -8.88
C ASN A 393 -2.18 -18.58 -8.95
N ARG A 394 -2.25 -17.71 -9.97
CA ARG A 394 -3.35 -16.73 -10.08
C ARG A 394 -4.65 -17.37 -10.52
N PHE A 395 -5.73 -17.10 -9.79
CA PHE A 395 -7.06 -17.57 -10.19
C PHE A 395 -7.51 -16.84 -11.47
N PRO A 396 -7.88 -17.54 -12.57
CA PRO A 396 -8.10 -16.91 -13.87
C PRO A 396 -9.54 -16.42 -14.10
N GLY A 397 -10.47 -16.70 -13.18
CA GLY A 397 -11.91 -16.50 -13.37
C GLY A 397 -12.57 -17.57 -14.26
N CYS A 398 -13.85 -17.37 -14.58
CA CYS A 398 -14.61 -18.24 -15.49
C CYS A 398 -14.81 -17.58 -16.87
N ARG A 399 -15.19 -18.41 -17.86
CA ARG A 399 -15.69 -17.97 -19.18
C ARG A 399 -17.09 -18.54 -19.48
N CYS A 400 -17.88 -18.75 -18.42
CA CYS A 400 -19.25 -19.22 -18.55
C CYS A 400 -20.11 -18.15 -19.23
N LYS A 401 -21.21 -18.56 -19.87
CA LYS A 401 -22.17 -17.63 -20.51
C LYS A 401 -23.23 -17.09 -19.55
N THR A 402 -23.60 -17.88 -18.52
CA THR A 402 -24.67 -17.56 -17.57
C THR A 402 -24.61 -18.53 -16.37
N GLN A 403 -25.43 -18.27 -15.36
CA GLN A 403 -25.73 -19.07 -14.15
C GLN A 403 -24.55 -19.35 -13.21
N CYS A 404 -23.47 -19.99 -13.67
CA CYS A 404 -22.30 -20.33 -12.86
C CYS A 404 -22.58 -21.15 -11.59
N ASN A 405 -23.71 -21.86 -11.49
CA ASN A 405 -24.17 -22.59 -10.29
C ASN A 405 -23.94 -24.12 -10.36
N THR A 406 -23.03 -24.59 -11.22
CA THR A 406 -22.72 -26.02 -11.39
C THR A 406 -21.22 -26.26 -11.40
N LYS A 407 -20.81 -27.52 -11.18
CA LYS A 407 -19.40 -27.97 -11.23
C LYS A 407 -18.72 -27.76 -12.60
N GLN A 408 -19.44 -27.33 -13.64
CA GLN A 408 -18.85 -26.89 -14.92
C GLN A 408 -18.17 -25.51 -14.80
N CYS A 409 -18.62 -24.67 -13.87
CA CYS A 409 -17.99 -23.38 -13.59
C CYS A 409 -16.78 -23.56 -12.67
N PRO A 410 -15.57 -23.11 -13.05
CA PRO A 410 -14.38 -23.25 -12.20
C PRO A 410 -14.45 -22.41 -10.92
N CYS A 411 -15.21 -21.30 -10.89
CA CYS A 411 -15.45 -20.53 -9.66
C CYS A 411 -16.26 -21.37 -8.66
N TYR A 412 -17.41 -21.88 -9.10
CA TYR A 412 -18.31 -22.69 -8.27
C TYR A 412 -17.68 -24.00 -7.81
N LEU A 413 -16.94 -24.69 -8.71
CA LEU A 413 -16.19 -25.90 -8.36
C LEU A 413 -15.12 -25.64 -7.28
N ALA A 414 -14.48 -24.46 -7.32
CA ALA A 414 -13.51 -24.02 -6.32
C ALA A 414 -14.16 -23.40 -5.06
N VAL A 415 -15.50 -23.45 -4.93
CA VAL A 415 -16.28 -22.85 -3.83
C VAL A 415 -16.01 -21.34 -3.69
N ARG A 416 -16.10 -20.62 -4.81
CA ARG A 416 -15.85 -19.17 -4.90
C ARG A 416 -16.89 -18.47 -5.77
N GLU A 417 -17.29 -17.27 -5.38
CA GLU A 417 -18.07 -16.39 -6.26
C GLU A 417 -17.27 -15.94 -7.50
N CYS A 418 -17.98 -15.48 -8.51
CA CYS A 418 -17.42 -14.98 -9.76
C CYS A 418 -16.89 -13.56 -9.60
N ASP A 419 -15.56 -13.44 -9.49
CA ASP A 419 -14.86 -12.15 -9.45
C ASP A 419 -15.26 -11.26 -10.65
N PRO A 420 -15.77 -10.03 -10.42
CA PRO A 420 -16.26 -9.15 -11.47
C PRO A 420 -15.16 -8.54 -12.36
N ASP A 421 -13.89 -8.51 -11.93
CA ASP A 421 -12.78 -8.03 -12.76
C ASP A 421 -12.23 -9.14 -13.69
N LEU A 422 -12.62 -10.41 -13.46
CA LEU A 422 -12.12 -11.58 -14.19
C LEU A 422 -13.21 -12.30 -14.99
N CYS A 423 -14.42 -12.43 -14.44
CA CYS A 423 -15.53 -13.22 -14.98
C CYS A 423 -16.41 -12.44 -15.97
N LEU A 424 -15.75 -11.79 -16.93
CA LEU A 424 -16.33 -10.79 -17.85
C LEU A 424 -17.33 -11.32 -18.89
N THR A 425 -17.80 -12.57 -18.78
CA THR A 425 -18.71 -13.19 -19.78
C THR A 425 -19.93 -13.86 -19.18
N CYS A 426 -19.99 -14.05 -17.86
CA CYS A 426 -21.14 -14.69 -17.21
C CYS A 426 -22.19 -13.69 -16.69
N GLY A 427 -21.89 -12.38 -16.80
CA GLY A 427 -22.68 -11.27 -16.26
C GLY A 427 -22.30 -10.81 -14.85
N ALA A 428 -21.29 -11.43 -14.20
CA ALA A 428 -20.85 -11.00 -12.87
C ALA A 428 -20.34 -9.54 -12.84
N SER A 429 -19.80 -9.06 -13.96
CA SER A 429 -19.24 -7.71 -14.18
C SER A 429 -20.25 -6.67 -14.67
N GLU A 430 -21.50 -7.05 -14.92
CA GLU A 430 -22.49 -6.24 -15.66
C GLU A 430 -23.70 -5.85 -14.78
N HIS A 431 -24.43 -4.82 -15.18
CA HIS A 431 -25.70 -4.40 -14.56
C HIS A 431 -25.66 -4.30 -13.02
N TRP A 432 -24.83 -3.40 -12.50
CA TRP A 432 -24.64 -3.23 -11.05
C TRP A 432 -25.92 -2.82 -10.31
N ASP A 433 -26.75 -1.99 -10.93
CA ASP A 433 -28.03 -1.52 -10.38
C ASP A 433 -29.16 -2.56 -10.46
N CYS A 434 -28.96 -3.66 -11.20
CA CYS A 434 -29.97 -4.68 -11.41
C CYS A 434 -29.82 -5.85 -10.43
N LYS A 435 -30.90 -6.18 -9.72
CA LYS A 435 -30.98 -7.40 -8.89
C LYS A 435 -31.06 -8.69 -9.72
N VAL A 436 -31.42 -8.60 -10.99
CA VAL A 436 -31.52 -9.76 -11.91
C VAL A 436 -30.25 -9.86 -12.75
N VAL A 437 -29.27 -10.58 -12.21
CA VAL A 437 -28.01 -10.90 -12.90
C VAL A 437 -28.11 -12.28 -13.56
N SER A 438 -27.50 -12.46 -14.74
CA SER A 438 -27.39 -13.75 -15.42
C SER A 438 -26.51 -14.74 -14.67
N CYS A 439 -25.43 -14.26 -14.04
CA CYS A 439 -24.64 -15.02 -13.08
C CYS A 439 -25.44 -15.18 -11.77
N LYS A 440 -25.52 -16.41 -11.23
CA LYS A 440 -26.12 -16.71 -9.91
C LYS A 440 -25.07 -16.96 -8.81
N ASN A 441 -23.79 -16.93 -9.19
CA ASN A 441 -22.63 -17.14 -8.32
C ASN A 441 -21.93 -15.80 -8.03
N CYS A 442 -22.71 -14.78 -7.65
CA CYS A 442 -22.25 -13.43 -7.28
C CYS A 442 -23.28 -12.74 -6.36
N SER A 443 -23.96 -13.54 -5.55
CA SER A 443 -25.10 -13.14 -4.73
C SER A 443 -24.67 -12.56 -3.39
N ILE A 444 -23.59 -13.08 -2.80
CA ILE A 444 -23.01 -12.56 -1.56
C ILE A 444 -22.38 -11.18 -1.84
N GLN A 445 -21.48 -11.10 -2.82
CA GLN A 445 -20.76 -9.85 -3.15
C GLN A 445 -21.68 -8.70 -3.62
N ARG A 446 -22.94 -8.99 -3.97
CA ARG A 446 -23.97 -8.01 -4.35
C ARG A 446 -25.08 -7.85 -3.30
N GLY A 447 -25.04 -8.59 -2.19
CA GLY A 447 -26.08 -8.54 -1.15
C GLY A 447 -27.47 -8.93 -1.64
N LEU A 448 -27.60 -9.87 -2.59
CA LEU A 448 -28.87 -10.31 -3.19
C LEU A 448 -29.69 -11.23 -2.28
N LYS A 449 -29.82 -10.85 -1.01
CA LYS A 449 -30.53 -11.60 0.03
C LYS A 449 -32.05 -11.56 -0.17
N LYS A 450 -32.71 -12.62 0.30
CA LYS A 450 -34.16 -12.78 0.36
C LYS A 450 -34.74 -11.97 1.52
N HIS A 451 -36.05 -11.71 1.45
CA HIS A 451 -36.77 -11.05 2.54
C HIS A 451 -37.03 -12.08 3.66
N LEU A 452 -36.50 -11.79 4.84
CA LEU A 452 -36.64 -12.58 6.05
C LEU A 452 -37.50 -11.83 7.08
N LEU A 453 -38.31 -12.57 7.83
CA LEU A 453 -39.25 -12.09 8.84
C LEU A 453 -38.84 -12.63 10.21
N LEU A 454 -38.88 -11.78 11.24
CA LEU A 454 -38.59 -12.15 12.63
C LEU A 454 -39.91 -12.49 13.36
N ALA A 455 -39.98 -13.64 14.01
CA ALA A 455 -41.10 -14.04 14.86
C ALA A 455 -40.63 -15.04 15.94
N PRO A 456 -41.41 -15.33 16.99
CA PRO A 456 -41.10 -16.43 17.90
C PRO A 456 -40.92 -17.75 17.15
N SER A 457 -39.96 -18.57 17.58
CA SER A 457 -39.69 -19.88 17.01
C SER A 457 -40.66 -20.94 17.53
N ASP A 458 -41.10 -21.86 16.68
CA ASP A 458 -41.89 -23.04 17.07
C ASP A 458 -41.10 -24.04 17.95
N VAL A 459 -39.78 -23.84 18.09
CA VAL A 459 -38.88 -24.70 18.88
C VAL A 459 -38.39 -23.98 20.15
N ALA A 460 -37.68 -22.87 20.00
CA ALA A 460 -37.12 -22.10 21.12
C ALA A 460 -36.70 -20.69 20.70
N GLY A 461 -36.98 -19.70 21.56
CA GLY A 461 -36.53 -18.32 21.38
C GLY A 461 -37.07 -17.62 20.13
N TRP A 462 -36.23 -16.83 19.47
CA TRP A 462 -36.56 -16.12 18.23
C TRP A 462 -36.20 -16.96 17.00
N GLY A 463 -37.13 -17.03 16.04
CA GLY A 463 -36.96 -17.68 14.74
C GLY A 463 -36.91 -16.66 13.60
N THR A 464 -36.33 -17.07 12.47
CA THR A 464 -36.31 -16.27 11.23
C THR A 464 -36.98 -17.06 10.12
N PHE A 465 -38.00 -16.47 9.51
CA PHE A 465 -38.88 -17.11 8.54
C PHE A 465 -38.73 -16.44 7.17
N ILE A 466 -38.80 -17.20 6.08
CA ILE A 466 -38.67 -16.63 4.74
C ILE A 466 -40.03 -16.16 4.21
N LYS A 467 -40.08 -14.95 3.65
CA LYS A 467 -41.34 -14.36 3.14
C LYS A 467 -41.85 -15.02 1.86
N GLU A 468 -40.94 -15.54 1.03
CA GLU A 468 -41.21 -16.03 -0.32
C GLU A 468 -40.61 -17.43 -0.50
N ALA A 469 -41.26 -18.27 -1.31
CA ALA A 469 -40.74 -19.59 -1.62
C ALA A 469 -39.39 -19.51 -2.36
N VAL A 470 -38.45 -20.40 -2.00
CA VAL A 470 -37.12 -20.49 -2.60
C VAL A 470 -36.83 -21.89 -3.11
N GLN A 471 -35.98 -21.97 -4.13
CA GLN A 471 -35.57 -23.24 -4.72
C GLN A 471 -34.40 -23.88 -3.95
N LYS A 472 -34.22 -25.19 -4.11
CA LYS A 472 -33.08 -25.91 -3.54
C LYS A 472 -31.76 -25.31 -4.05
N ASN A 473 -30.83 -25.05 -3.13
CA ASN A 473 -29.54 -24.38 -3.37
C ASN A 473 -29.65 -22.91 -3.82
N GLU A 474 -30.80 -22.26 -3.65
CA GLU A 474 -30.92 -20.81 -3.85
C GLU A 474 -30.33 -20.05 -2.65
N PHE A 475 -29.67 -18.91 -2.92
CA PHE A 475 -29.11 -18.05 -1.88
C PHE A 475 -30.21 -17.37 -1.07
N ILE A 476 -30.13 -17.47 0.27
CA ILE A 476 -31.08 -16.86 1.20
C ILE A 476 -30.49 -15.56 1.78
N SER A 477 -29.40 -15.65 2.54
CA SER A 477 -28.66 -14.51 3.07
C SER A 477 -27.22 -14.92 3.37
N GLU A 478 -26.35 -13.94 3.49
CA GLU A 478 -25.06 -14.08 4.18
C GLU A 478 -25.31 -14.10 5.70
N TYR A 479 -24.52 -14.90 6.43
CA TYR A 479 -24.47 -14.87 7.89
C TYR A 479 -23.39 -13.85 8.31
N CYS A 480 -23.80 -12.59 8.40
CA CYS A 480 -22.91 -11.49 8.79
C CYS A 480 -22.69 -11.47 10.32
N GLY A 481 -21.50 -11.06 10.76
CA GLY A 481 -21.15 -10.89 12.17
C GLY A 481 -19.82 -10.16 12.33
N GLU A 482 -19.36 -10.03 13.57
CA GLU A 482 -18.01 -9.52 13.88
C GLU A 482 -16.95 -10.56 13.46
N LEU A 483 -15.84 -10.09 12.88
CA LEU A 483 -14.67 -10.92 12.61
C LEU A 483 -13.72 -10.82 13.81
N ILE A 484 -13.47 -11.95 14.48
CA ILE A 484 -12.63 -12.05 15.68
C ILE A 484 -11.59 -13.17 15.52
N SER A 485 -10.51 -13.12 16.30
CA SER A 485 -9.52 -14.20 16.38
C SER A 485 -10.07 -15.40 17.13
N GLN A 486 -9.42 -16.56 17.00
CA GLN A 486 -9.75 -17.76 17.77
C GLN A 486 -9.62 -17.50 19.29
N ASP A 487 -8.59 -16.79 19.74
CA ASP A 487 -8.42 -16.44 21.17
C ASP A 487 -9.57 -15.58 21.73
N GLU A 488 -10.07 -14.62 20.93
CA GLU A 488 -11.22 -13.79 21.30
C GLU A 488 -12.53 -14.58 21.23
N ALA A 489 -12.65 -15.50 20.27
CA ALA A 489 -13.77 -16.44 20.20
C ALA A 489 -13.83 -17.36 21.42
N ASP A 490 -12.70 -17.92 21.86
CA ASP A 490 -12.57 -18.73 23.08
C ASP A 490 -12.86 -17.92 24.35
N ARG A 491 -12.41 -16.67 24.41
CA ARG A 491 -12.72 -15.76 25.52
C ARG A 491 -14.22 -15.48 25.63
N ARG A 492 -14.90 -15.24 24.51
CA ARG A 492 -16.37 -15.06 24.44
C ARG A 492 -17.12 -16.36 24.69
N GLY A 493 -16.62 -17.49 24.17
CA GLY A 493 -17.20 -18.83 24.34
C GLY A 493 -17.43 -19.19 25.81
N LYS A 494 -16.42 -18.97 26.67
CA LYS A 494 -16.52 -19.16 28.13
C LYS A 494 -17.65 -18.37 28.82
N VAL A 495 -18.15 -17.32 28.18
CA VAL A 495 -19.33 -16.55 28.64
C VAL A 495 -20.60 -17.10 28.01
N TYR A 496 -20.59 -17.36 26.70
CA TYR A 496 -21.72 -17.92 25.94
C TYR A 496 -22.16 -19.31 26.43
N ASP A 497 -21.22 -20.15 26.86
CA ASP A 497 -21.49 -21.45 27.48
C ASP A 497 -22.30 -21.32 28.79
N LYS A 498 -22.06 -20.26 29.59
CA LYS A 498 -22.84 -19.98 30.81
C LYS A 498 -24.28 -19.58 30.50
N TYR A 499 -24.50 -18.96 29.33
CA TYR A 499 -25.83 -18.60 28.83
C TYR A 499 -26.46 -19.69 27.96
N MET A 500 -25.79 -20.84 27.78
CA MET A 500 -26.23 -21.96 26.93
C MET A 500 -26.59 -21.53 25.49
N SER A 501 -25.96 -20.47 24.98
CA SER A 501 -26.30 -19.87 23.69
C SER A 501 -25.07 -19.24 23.06
N SER A 502 -24.65 -19.75 21.91
CA SER A 502 -23.51 -19.26 21.14
C SER A 502 -23.91 -18.99 19.70
N PHE A 503 -23.45 -17.84 19.18
CA PHE A 503 -23.63 -17.41 17.79
C PHE A 503 -22.29 -17.35 17.03
N LEU A 504 -21.26 -18.03 17.55
CA LEU A 504 -19.94 -18.13 16.96
C LEU A 504 -19.92 -19.20 15.86
N PHE A 505 -19.46 -18.83 14.67
CA PHE A 505 -19.31 -19.72 13.52
C PHE A 505 -17.91 -19.59 12.93
N ASN A 506 -17.16 -20.70 12.88
CA ASN A 506 -15.81 -20.72 12.32
C ASN A 506 -15.82 -20.44 10.81
N LEU A 507 -15.02 -19.44 10.39
CA LEU A 507 -14.91 -19.01 8.99
C LEU A 507 -13.65 -19.56 8.30
N ASN A 508 -12.52 -19.56 9.02
CA ASN A 508 -11.21 -20.11 8.65
C ASN A 508 -10.41 -20.33 9.96
N ASN A 509 -9.20 -20.91 9.88
CA ASN A 509 -8.31 -21.03 11.04
C ASN A 509 -7.81 -19.66 11.51
#